data_AF-A0A8T5R6P8-F1
#
_entry.id   AF-A0A8T5R6P8-F1
#
_cell.length_a   1.000
_cell.length_b   1.000
_cell.length_c   1.000
_cell.angle_alpha   90.00
_cell.angle_beta   90.00
_cell.angle_gamma   90.00
#
_symmetry.space_group_name_H-M   'P 1'
#
loop_
_entity.id
_entity.type
_entity.pdbx_description
1 polymer ?
#
loop_
_entity_poly.entity_id
_entity_poly.type
_entity_poly.pdbx_seq_one_letter_code
_entity_poly.pdbx_strand_id
1 'polypeptide(L)'
;MPLQPEHIAKFLDEDVDEKFKTELLELLRKKIDRLCFKECEIDRIQCTLTPLCTRRTLLKIRLLNGLTLEDQPNFCYSVHKNIIFRDFRNKTVIYKPNDAYLYLIDFFDVFFHGDYRKLNKFFSKEDFKEAGKIFKDRIKNRDENFRYLLTKDREFMLFKYDEKIHVCFINEKYALCNANRENITNLKLLFGLCKLFSQIYFPEVKLKLIPDEYVEITTFIPKETLSSISNEIPKEEDSKRDNYIWNVFASELDVLSQFCKEINIFVDRKKNLAIKLSISAKAEIRYRDMRLMFNILFRLYNDFYILHI
;
A
#
# COMPACT_ATOMS: atom_id res chain seq x y z
N MET A 1 27.41 -25.45 22.20
CA MET A 1 27.10 -24.15 21.55
C MET A 1 25.63 -23.83 21.77
N PRO A 2 25.25 -22.56 21.99
CA PRO A 2 23.84 -22.18 22.12
C PRO A 2 23.10 -22.35 20.77
N LEU A 3 21.79 -22.64 20.84
CA LEU A 3 20.91 -22.70 19.67
C LEU A 3 20.94 -21.37 18.90
N GLN A 4 20.94 -21.45 17.56
CA GLN A 4 20.95 -20.32 16.64
C GLN A 4 19.68 -20.37 15.76
N PRO A 5 19.23 -19.24 15.17
CA PRO A 5 18.06 -19.20 14.31
C PRO A 5 18.11 -20.21 13.15
N GLU A 6 19.28 -20.43 12.55
CA GLU A 6 19.48 -21.34 11.41
C GLU A 6 19.25 -22.80 11.81
N HIS A 7 19.58 -23.17 13.05
CA HIS A 7 19.32 -24.52 13.58
C HIS A 7 17.80 -24.78 13.69
N ILE A 8 17.03 -23.77 14.12
CA ILE A 8 15.58 -23.85 14.24
C ILE A 8 14.94 -23.91 12.85
N ALA A 9 15.37 -23.05 11.93
CA ALA A 9 14.85 -23.03 10.56
C ALA A 9 15.07 -24.39 9.88
N LYS A 10 16.30 -24.92 9.95
CA LYS A 10 16.64 -26.23 9.38
C LYS A 10 15.77 -27.36 9.98
N PHE A 11 15.55 -27.34 11.29
CA PHE A 11 14.69 -28.33 11.96
C PHE A 11 13.23 -28.27 11.48
N LEU A 12 12.71 -27.08 11.17
CA LEU A 12 11.35 -26.92 10.65
C LEU A 12 11.22 -27.35 9.18
N ASP A 13 12.27 -27.17 8.39
CA ASP A 13 12.31 -27.51 6.95
C ASP A 13 12.55 -29.00 6.69
N GLU A 14 13.20 -29.72 7.59
CA GLU A 14 13.43 -31.16 7.49
C GLU A 14 12.13 -31.98 7.70
N ASP A 15 12.10 -33.21 7.17
CA ASP A 15 10.99 -34.16 7.33
C ASP A 15 11.02 -34.81 8.73
N VAL A 16 10.98 -33.94 9.75
CA VAL A 16 10.95 -34.29 11.16
C VAL A 16 9.53 -34.64 11.58
N ASP A 17 9.39 -35.61 12.49
CA ASP A 17 8.12 -35.96 13.14
C ASP A 17 7.34 -34.71 13.57
N GLU A 18 6.10 -34.62 13.11
CA GLU A 18 5.14 -33.55 13.35
C GLU A 18 4.96 -33.26 14.85
N LYS A 19 5.10 -34.29 15.70
CA LYS A 19 5.03 -34.14 17.15
C LYS A 19 6.13 -33.23 17.69
N PHE A 20 7.37 -33.37 17.22
CA PHE A 20 8.47 -32.51 17.68
C PHE A 20 8.34 -31.08 17.14
N LYS A 21 7.84 -30.91 15.91
CA LYS A 21 7.50 -29.58 15.37
C LYS A 21 6.44 -28.89 16.23
N THR A 22 5.40 -29.65 16.61
CA THR A 22 4.32 -29.16 17.48
C THR A 22 4.85 -28.74 18.85
N GLU A 23 5.70 -29.54 19.48
CA GLU A 23 6.29 -29.22 20.79
C GLU A 23 7.11 -27.92 20.75
N LEU A 24 7.94 -27.75 19.71
CA LEU A 24 8.71 -26.52 19.53
C LEU A 24 7.81 -25.29 19.33
N LEU A 25 6.76 -25.42 18.52
CA LEU A 25 5.77 -24.36 18.29
C LEU A 25 5.02 -24.01 19.57
N GLU A 26 4.70 -24.99 20.43
CA GLU A 26 4.10 -24.72 21.74
C GLU A 26 5.03 -23.95 22.68
N LEU A 27 6.33 -24.31 22.71
CA LEU A 27 7.32 -23.57 23.49
C LEU A 27 7.43 -22.12 23.02
N LEU A 28 7.47 -21.92 21.69
CA LEU A 28 7.49 -20.60 21.08
C LEU A 28 6.22 -19.80 21.42
N ARG A 29 5.03 -20.41 21.28
CA ARG A 29 3.75 -19.79 21.64
C ARG A 29 3.75 -19.35 23.10
N LYS A 30 4.10 -20.25 24.03
CA LYS A 30 4.16 -19.95 25.48
C LYS A 30 5.09 -18.78 25.78
N LYS A 31 6.26 -18.72 25.12
CA LYS A 31 7.21 -17.60 25.29
C LYS A 31 6.65 -16.29 24.74
N ILE A 32 6.03 -16.32 23.55
CA ILE A 32 5.39 -15.15 22.94
C ILE A 32 4.24 -14.63 23.81
N ASP A 33 3.38 -15.50 24.34
CA ASP A 33 2.26 -15.09 25.19
C ASP A 33 2.74 -14.50 26.51
N ARG A 34 3.77 -15.10 27.12
CA ARG A 34 4.41 -14.52 28.29
C ARG A 34 4.96 -13.12 28.00
N LEU A 35 5.69 -12.95 26.89
CA LEU A 35 6.22 -11.65 26.47
C LEU A 35 5.12 -10.61 26.26
N CYS A 36 4.04 -10.96 25.56
CA CYS A 36 2.95 -10.03 25.26
C CYS A 36 2.13 -9.68 26.50
N PHE A 37 1.57 -10.69 27.19
CA PHE A 37 0.54 -10.49 28.20
C PHE A 37 1.07 -10.38 29.62
N LYS A 38 2.24 -10.98 29.92
CA LYS A 38 2.79 -11.03 31.29
C LYS A 38 3.98 -10.09 31.51
N GLU A 39 4.59 -9.58 30.45
CA GLU A 39 5.76 -8.71 30.55
C GLU A 39 5.47 -7.35 29.90
N CYS A 40 5.18 -7.33 28.59
CA CYS A 40 5.01 -6.08 27.85
C CYS A 40 3.75 -5.32 28.25
N GLU A 41 2.56 -5.94 28.23
CA GLU A 41 1.31 -5.21 28.45
C GLU A 41 1.14 -4.69 29.89
N ILE A 42 1.67 -5.43 30.87
CA ILE A 42 1.56 -5.09 32.29
C ILE A 42 2.29 -3.78 32.60
N ASP A 43 3.50 -3.61 32.06
CA ASP A 43 4.23 -2.34 32.13
C ASP A 43 3.76 -1.40 31.02
N ARG A 44 2.80 -0.54 31.36
CA ARG A 44 2.20 0.42 30.43
C ARG A 44 3.21 1.41 29.85
N ILE A 45 4.26 1.77 30.59
CA ILE A 45 5.29 2.71 30.14
C ILE A 45 6.13 2.00 29.08
N GLN A 46 6.63 0.80 29.41
CA GLN A 46 7.39 -0.04 28.48
C GLN A 46 6.59 -0.31 27.19
N CYS A 47 5.33 -0.75 27.32
CA CYS A 47 4.48 -1.06 26.17
C CYS A 47 4.26 0.15 25.24
N THR A 48 4.23 1.35 25.81
CA THR A 48 3.97 2.59 25.06
C THR A 48 5.23 3.12 24.38
N LEU A 49 6.34 3.20 25.11
CA LEU A 49 7.58 3.84 24.65
C LEU A 49 8.52 2.86 23.95
N THR A 50 8.67 1.65 24.49
CA THR A 50 9.68 0.67 24.08
C THR A 50 9.08 -0.75 24.08
N PRO A 51 8.06 -1.04 23.25
CA PRO A 51 7.42 -2.35 23.26
C PRO A 51 8.44 -3.48 23.05
N LEU A 52 8.27 -4.59 23.77
CA LEU A 52 9.20 -5.74 23.72
C LEU A 52 9.23 -6.46 22.36
N CYS A 53 8.38 -6.05 21.42
CA CYS A 53 8.40 -6.51 20.05
C CYS A 53 8.69 -5.36 19.09
N THR A 54 9.70 -5.56 18.24
CA THR A 54 10.09 -4.63 17.18
C THR A 54 8.88 -4.31 16.31
N ARG A 55 8.60 -3.01 16.11
CA ARG A 55 7.49 -2.52 15.25
C ARG A 55 6.13 -3.18 15.52
N ARG A 56 5.92 -3.68 16.74
CA ARG A 56 4.71 -4.42 17.14
C ARG A 56 4.40 -5.62 16.22
N THR A 57 5.43 -6.30 15.69
CA THR A 57 5.27 -7.46 14.81
C THR A 57 4.41 -8.58 15.43
N LEU A 58 4.43 -8.73 16.75
CA LEU A 58 3.60 -9.74 17.44
C LEU A 58 2.09 -9.44 17.41
N LEU A 59 1.67 -8.17 17.26
CA LEU A 59 0.27 -7.82 16.98
C LEU A 59 -0.10 -8.18 15.54
N LYS A 60 0.79 -7.84 14.60
CA LYS A 60 0.63 -8.17 13.17
C LYS A 60 0.46 -9.68 12.97
N ILE A 61 1.29 -10.50 13.60
CA ILE A 61 1.19 -11.97 13.52
C ILE A 61 -0.20 -12.44 13.95
N ARG A 62 -0.70 -11.99 15.11
CA ARG A 62 -2.01 -12.42 15.61
C ARG A 62 -3.12 -12.02 14.62
N LEU A 63 -3.14 -10.76 14.21
CA LEU A 63 -4.17 -10.23 13.32
C LEU A 63 -4.16 -10.91 11.93
N LEU A 64 -2.97 -11.13 11.34
CA LEU A 64 -2.85 -11.81 10.05
C LEU A 64 -3.19 -13.30 10.09
N ASN A 65 -3.14 -13.93 11.28
CA ASN A 65 -3.51 -15.33 11.48
C ASN A 65 -4.97 -15.50 11.94
N GLY A 66 -5.82 -14.47 11.77
CA GLY A 66 -7.26 -14.57 12.01
C GLY A 66 -7.68 -14.56 13.48
N LEU A 67 -6.77 -14.24 14.41
CA LEU A 67 -7.14 -14.06 15.82
C LEU A 67 -8.05 -12.85 15.97
N THR A 68 -8.96 -12.89 16.93
CA THR A 68 -9.95 -11.84 17.17
C THR A 68 -9.38 -10.72 18.05
N LEU A 69 -10.14 -9.63 18.19
CA LEU A 69 -9.79 -8.53 19.09
C LEU A 69 -9.55 -8.98 20.54
N GLU A 70 -10.29 -9.99 21.00
CA GLU A 70 -10.22 -10.52 22.37
C GLU A 70 -8.91 -11.30 22.62
N ASP A 71 -8.30 -11.81 21.55
CA ASP A 71 -7.04 -12.55 21.59
C ASP A 71 -5.80 -11.62 21.54
N GLN A 72 -6.01 -10.31 21.44
CA GLN A 72 -4.93 -9.34 21.44
C GLN A 72 -4.57 -8.90 22.87
N PRO A 73 -3.30 -8.55 23.12
CA PRO A 73 -2.94 -7.82 24.34
C PRO A 73 -3.61 -6.44 24.35
N ASN A 74 -4.67 -6.30 25.15
CA ASN A 74 -5.67 -5.22 25.09
C ASN A 74 -5.04 -3.83 25.15
N PHE A 75 -4.19 -3.57 26.15
CA PHE A 75 -3.53 -2.27 26.29
C PHE A 75 -2.54 -2.04 25.14
N CYS A 76 -1.79 -3.06 24.73
CA CYS A 76 -0.83 -2.96 23.63
C CYS A 76 -1.50 -2.62 22.29
N TYR A 77 -2.61 -3.29 21.98
CA TYR A 77 -3.41 -3.00 20.79
C TYR A 77 -4.10 -1.64 20.86
N SER A 78 -4.65 -1.26 22.03
CA SER A 78 -5.24 0.06 22.24
C SER A 78 -4.25 1.20 22.01
N VAL A 79 -3.01 1.07 22.53
CA VAL A 79 -1.93 2.04 22.26
C VAL A 79 -1.61 2.08 20.76
N HIS A 80 -1.55 0.93 20.09
CA HIS A 80 -1.31 0.86 18.64
C HIS A 80 -2.38 1.63 17.85
N LYS A 81 -3.66 1.36 18.12
CA LYS A 81 -4.80 2.07 17.52
C LYS A 81 -4.74 3.57 17.79
N ASN A 82 -4.45 3.98 19.03
CA ASN A 82 -4.37 5.39 19.39
C ASN A 82 -3.23 6.11 18.66
N ILE A 83 -2.09 5.46 18.44
CA ILE A 83 -0.99 6.05 17.66
C ILE A 83 -1.42 6.30 16.21
N ILE A 84 -2.13 5.35 15.59
CA ILE A 84 -2.67 5.54 14.23
C ILE A 84 -3.69 6.68 14.20
N PHE A 85 -4.61 6.72 15.17
CA PHE A 85 -5.59 7.81 15.28
C PHE A 85 -4.93 9.19 15.44
N ARG A 86 -3.92 9.29 16.30
CA ARG A 86 -3.17 10.55 16.51
C ARG A 86 -2.42 10.96 15.25
N ASP A 87 -1.75 10.04 14.57
CA ASP A 87 -1.04 10.33 13.33
C ASP A 87 -1.99 10.74 12.20
N PHE A 88 -3.19 10.15 12.13
CA PHE A 88 -4.25 10.57 11.20
C PHE A 88 -4.73 12.00 11.49
N ARG A 89 -4.85 12.37 12.77
CA ARG A 89 -5.22 13.73 13.19
C ARG A 89 -4.04 14.71 13.19
N ASN A 90 -2.94 14.38 12.53
CA ASN A 90 -1.70 15.19 12.47
C ASN A 90 -1.16 15.60 13.85
N LYS A 91 -1.39 14.78 14.88
CA LYS A 91 -0.85 14.98 16.23
C LYS A 91 0.51 14.30 16.37
N THR A 92 1.30 14.78 17.33
CA THR A 92 2.58 14.15 17.68
C THR A 92 2.36 12.70 18.15
N VAL A 93 3.19 11.81 17.61
CA VAL A 93 3.22 10.38 17.90
C VAL A 93 4.64 9.93 18.22
N ILE A 94 4.77 8.89 19.04
CA ILE A 94 6.05 8.34 19.48
C ILE A 94 6.82 7.73 18.31
N TYR A 95 6.11 7.13 17.37
CA TYR A 95 6.66 6.61 16.11
C TYR A 95 5.63 6.76 15.00
N LYS A 96 6.11 6.80 13.74
CA LYS A 96 5.22 6.81 12.56
C LYS A 96 4.65 5.41 12.31
N PRO A 97 3.32 5.23 12.29
CA PRO A 97 2.70 3.93 12.11
C PRO A 97 2.66 3.55 10.62
N ASN A 98 3.83 3.39 10.01
CA ASN A 98 3.94 2.81 8.68
C ASN A 98 3.63 1.32 8.76
N ASP A 99 2.90 0.80 7.78
CA ASP A 99 2.59 -0.63 7.65
C ASP A 99 1.88 -1.22 8.89
N ALA A 100 1.02 -0.41 9.51
CA ALA A 100 0.34 -0.75 10.75
C ALA A 100 -0.98 -1.49 10.47
N TYR A 101 -1.31 -2.53 11.23
CA TYR A 101 -2.52 -3.31 11.01
C TYR A 101 -3.59 -3.01 12.06
N LEU A 102 -4.83 -2.82 11.61
CA LEU A 102 -6.01 -2.68 12.45
C LEU A 102 -7.08 -3.68 12.02
N TYR A 103 -7.93 -4.10 12.95
CA TYR A 103 -9.20 -4.72 12.56
C TYR A 103 -10.03 -3.72 11.75
N LEU A 104 -10.81 -4.21 10.79
CA LEU A 104 -11.56 -3.37 9.87
C LEU A 104 -12.54 -2.43 10.59
N ILE A 105 -13.16 -2.90 11.68
CA ILE A 105 -14.02 -2.06 12.53
C ILE A 105 -13.26 -0.90 13.16
N ASP A 106 -12.03 -1.13 13.62
CA ASP A 106 -11.19 -0.09 14.23
C ASP A 106 -10.62 0.86 13.19
N PHE A 107 -10.32 0.37 11.99
CA PHE A 107 -10.02 1.23 10.85
C PHE A 107 -11.19 2.18 10.59
N PHE A 108 -12.43 1.68 10.53
CA PHE A 108 -13.58 2.55 10.38
C PHE A 108 -13.77 3.51 11.54
N ASP A 109 -13.49 3.11 12.78
CA ASP A 109 -13.57 4.02 13.93
C ASP A 109 -12.53 5.15 13.84
N VAL A 110 -11.31 4.85 13.40
CA VAL A 110 -10.22 5.82 13.26
C VAL A 110 -10.51 6.83 12.14
N PHE A 111 -10.83 6.36 10.95
CA PHE A 111 -10.94 7.21 9.75
C PHE A 111 -12.38 7.72 9.54
N PHE A 112 -13.38 6.98 10.00
CA PHE A 112 -14.80 7.26 9.80
C PHE A 112 -15.60 7.35 11.10
N HIS A 113 -14.99 7.98 12.11
CA HIS A 113 -15.60 8.15 13.42
C HIS A 113 -17.05 8.69 13.34
N GLY A 114 -17.94 8.16 14.17
CA GLY A 114 -19.39 8.42 14.14
C GLY A 114 -20.18 7.52 13.17
N ASP A 115 -19.61 7.12 12.04
CA ASP A 115 -20.27 6.26 11.04
C ASP A 115 -19.77 4.80 11.06
N TYR A 116 -18.71 4.51 11.83
CA TYR A 116 -18.01 3.24 11.81
C TYR A 116 -18.88 2.01 12.07
N ARG A 117 -19.87 2.08 12.98
CA ARG A 117 -20.76 0.94 13.25
C ARG A 117 -21.62 0.60 12.04
N LYS A 118 -22.11 1.63 11.33
CA LYS A 118 -22.89 1.46 10.11
C LYS A 118 -22.01 0.92 8.99
N LEU A 119 -20.82 1.49 8.80
CA LEU A 119 -19.85 1.00 7.82
C LEU A 119 -19.48 -0.46 8.08
N ASN A 120 -19.13 -0.82 9.32
CA ASN A 120 -18.82 -2.20 9.67
C ASN A 120 -19.99 -3.15 9.38
N LYS A 121 -21.23 -2.75 9.70
CA LYS A 121 -22.44 -3.52 9.37
C LYS A 121 -22.62 -3.68 7.86
N PHE A 122 -22.42 -2.62 7.07
CA PHE A 122 -22.58 -2.66 5.62
C PHE A 122 -21.49 -3.52 4.95
N PHE A 123 -20.24 -3.38 5.37
CA PHE A 123 -19.16 -4.25 4.88
C PHE A 123 -19.39 -5.71 5.25
N SER A 124 -19.83 -6.00 6.49
CA SER A 124 -20.14 -7.37 6.91
C SER A 124 -21.31 -8.00 6.14
N LYS A 125 -22.23 -7.18 5.62
CA LYS A 125 -23.38 -7.62 4.81
C LYS A 125 -23.18 -7.45 3.31
N GLU A 126 -21.97 -7.05 2.89
CA GLU A 126 -21.64 -6.74 1.49
C GLU A 126 -22.55 -5.66 0.85
N ASP A 127 -23.15 -4.80 1.67
CA ASP A 127 -24.00 -3.69 1.22
C ASP A 127 -23.15 -2.45 0.91
N PHE A 128 -22.29 -2.58 -0.11
CA PHE A 128 -21.36 -1.54 -0.51
C PHE A 128 -22.05 -0.30 -1.11
N LYS A 129 -23.33 -0.43 -1.51
CA LYS A 129 -24.12 0.69 -2.02
C LYS A 129 -24.40 1.68 -0.90
N GLU A 130 -24.85 1.20 0.27
CA GLU A 130 -25.08 2.06 1.44
C GLU A 130 -23.77 2.60 2.03
N ALA A 131 -22.71 1.78 2.06
CA ALA A 131 -21.37 2.27 2.44
C ALA A 131 -20.91 3.42 1.52
N GLY A 132 -21.12 3.28 0.20
CA GLY A 132 -20.81 4.31 -0.78
C GLY A 132 -21.61 5.60 -0.60
N LYS A 133 -22.83 5.54 -0.05
CA LYS A 133 -23.58 6.75 0.30
C LYS A 133 -22.92 7.51 1.46
N ILE A 134 -22.45 6.80 2.49
CA ILE A 134 -21.70 7.42 3.60
C ILE A 134 -20.43 8.09 3.08
N PHE A 135 -19.67 7.41 2.22
CA PHE A 135 -18.45 8.01 1.67
C PHE A 135 -18.75 9.26 0.83
N LYS A 136 -19.80 9.23 0.00
CA LYS A 136 -20.23 10.40 -0.78
C LYS A 136 -20.70 11.55 0.12
N ASP A 137 -21.45 11.27 1.19
CA ASP A 137 -21.86 12.27 2.18
C ASP A 137 -20.65 12.94 2.82
N ARG A 138 -19.67 12.16 3.28
CA ARG A 138 -18.45 12.70 3.90
C ARG A 138 -17.63 13.56 2.94
N ILE A 139 -17.44 13.11 1.69
CA ILE A 139 -16.69 13.87 0.69
C ILE A 139 -17.43 15.16 0.28
N LYS A 140 -18.75 15.10 0.06
CA LYS A 140 -19.50 16.23 -0.51
C LYS A 140 -20.08 17.19 0.53
N ASN A 141 -20.58 16.68 1.64
CA ASN A 141 -21.33 17.45 2.63
C ASN A 141 -20.50 17.79 3.87
N ARG A 142 -19.45 17.02 4.17
CA ARG A 142 -18.56 17.25 5.32
C ARG A 142 -17.16 17.71 4.93
N ASP A 143 -16.94 17.98 3.64
CA ASP A 143 -15.69 18.52 3.08
C ASP A 143 -14.44 17.67 3.44
N GLU A 144 -14.61 16.35 3.49
CA GLU A 144 -13.48 15.44 3.75
C GLU A 144 -12.72 15.12 2.46
N ASN A 145 -11.43 15.46 2.44
CA ASN A 145 -10.55 15.28 1.28
C ASN A 145 -9.90 13.88 1.24
N PHE A 146 -10.70 12.86 0.99
CA PHE A 146 -10.19 11.51 0.70
C PHE A 146 -10.63 10.98 -0.66
N ARG A 147 -9.90 9.96 -1.13
CA ARG A 147 -10.21 9.18 -2.33
C ARG A 147 -10.27 7.72 -1.95
N TYR A 148 -11.16 6.97 -2.57
CA TYR A 148 -11.27 5.55 -2.32
C TYR A 148 -11.64 4.80 -3.59
N LEU A 149 -11.28 3.52 -3.63
CA LEU A 149 -11.65 2.59 -4.68
C LEU A 149 -12.01 1.25 -4.03
N LEU A 150 -13.23 0.77 -4.28
CA LEU A 150 -13.59 -0.63 -4.05
C LEU A 150 -13.24 -1.42 -5.30
N THR A 151 -12.48 -2.51 -5.17
CA THR A 151 -12.14 -3.37 -6.32
C THR A 151 -13.40 -4.06 -6.87
N LYS A 152 -13.34 -4.51 -8.14
CA LYS A 152 -14.52 -5.07 -8.83
C LYS A 152 -15.07 -6.32 -8.12
N ASP A 153 -14.16 -7.13 -7.61
CA ASP A 153 -14.40 -8.36 -6.85
C ASP A 153 -14.66 -8.09 -5.36
N ARG A 154 -14.56 -6.83 -4.91
CA ARG A 154 -14.86 -6.41 -3.53
C ARG A 154 -13.98 -7.09 -2.47
N GLU A 155 -12.81 -7.61 -2.87
CA GLU A 155 -11.81 -8.15 -1.96
C GLU A 155 -11.08 -7.03 -1.21
N PHE A 156 -10.84 -5.90 -1.90
CA PHE A 156 -10.09 -4.78 -1.35
C PHE A 156 -10.87 -3.47 -1.42
N MET A 157 -10.75 -2.67 -0.36
CA MET A 157 -11.00 -1.23 -0.43
C MET A 157 -9.67 -0.50 -0.26
N LEU A 158 -9.32 0.29 -1.27
CA LEU A 158 -8.19 1.20 -1.26
C LEU A 158 -8.67 2.56 -0.81
N PHE A 159 -7.98 3.16 0.15
CA PHE A 159 -8.32 4.45 0.72
C PHE A 159 -7.07 5.33 0.74
N LYS A 160 -7.12 6.46 0.06
CA LYS A 160 -6.07 7.48 0.06
C LYS A 160 -6.55 8.70 0.82
N TYR A 161 -5.79 9.08 1.84
CA TYR A 161 -5.97 10.32 2.59
C TYR A 161 -4.63 11.02 2.66
N ASP A 162 -4.60 12.29 2.26
CA ASP A 162 -3.35 13.01 1.96
C ASP A 162 -2.42 12.12 1.10
N GLU A 163 -1.15 12.00 1.47
CA GLU A 163 -0.16 11.16 0.76
C GLU A 163 -0.14 9.69 1.22
N LYS A 164 -1.04 9.29 2.12
CA LYS A 164 -1.05 7.95 2.74
C LYS A 164 -2.05 7.05 2.02
N ILE A 165 -1.61 5.81 1.77
CA ILE A 165 -2.47 4.75 1.22
C ILE A 165 -2.80 3.78 2.36
N HIS A 166 -4.06 3.39 2.44
CA HIS A 166 -4.56 2.36 3.32
C HIS A 166 -5.26 1.29 2.48
N VAL A 167 -5.07 0.03 2.86
CA VAL A 167 -5.66 -1.12 2.16
C VAL A 167 -6.49 -1.90 3.14
N CYS A 168 -7.80 -1.97 2.90
CA CYS A 168 -8.71 -2.81 3.67
C CYS A 168 -8.88 -4.14 2.95
N PHE A 169 -8.56 -5.22 3.65
CA PHE A 169 -8.75 -6.61 3.27
C PHE A 169 -10.11 -7.04 3.79
N ILE A 170 -11.12 -6.99 2.91
CA ILE A 170 -12.54 -7.00 3.32
C ILE A 170 -12.91 -8.38 3.89
N ASN A 171 -12.50 -9.44 3.21
CA ASN A 171 -12.82 -10.81 3.59
C ASN A 171 -12.11 -11.21 4.89
N GLU A 172 -10.88 -10.75 5.05
CA GLU A 172 -10.03 -11.01 6.20
C GLU A 172 -10.32 -10.07 7.38
N LYS A 173 -11.16 -9.04 7.18
CA LYS A 173 -11.64 -8.10 8.20
C LYS A 173 -10.52 -7.34 8.90
N TYR A 174 -9.47 -6.97 8.16
CA TYR A 174 -8.42 -6.07 8.66
C TYR A 174 -8.03 -5.02 7.63
N ALA A 175 -7.24 -4.03 8.07
CA ALA A 175 -6.71 -2.98 7.22
C ALA A 175 -5.22 -2.74 7.49
N LEU A 176 -4.45 -2.66 6.42
CA LEU A 176 -3.09 -2.13 6.40
C LEU A 176 -3.15 -0.60 6.29
N CYS A 177 -2.72 0.07 7.34
CA CYS A 177 -2.70 1.52 7.45
C CYS A 177 -1.34 2.08 7.04
N ASN A 178 -1.36 3.15 6.24
CA ASN A 178 -0.17 3.85 5.79
C ASN A 178 0.86 2.86 5.18
N ALA A 179 0.36 2.11 4.20
CA ALA A 179 1.09 1.09 3.46
C ALA A 179 2.31 1.72 2.77
N ASN A 180 3.49 1.15 3.03
CA ASN A 180 4.76 1.74 2.64
C ASN A 180 5.79 0.66 2.29
N ARG A 181 6.22 -0.15 3.26
CA ARG A 181 7.32 -1.12 3.08
C ARG A 181 6.84 -2.54 2.83
N GLU A 182 5.57 -2.85 3.09
CA GLU A 182 5.01 -4.16 2.77
C GLU A 182 5.01 -4.41 1.25
N ASN A 183 5.19 -5.68 0.88
CA ASN A 183 5.10 -6.10 -0.50
C ASN A 183 3.62 -6.13 -0.94
N ILE A 184 3.37 -5.86 -2.22
CA ILE A 184 2.06 -6.02 -2.84
C ILE A 184 1.92 -7.50 -3.21
N THR A 185 1.05 -8.20 -2.48
CA THR A 185 1.01 -9.68 -2.49
C THR A 185 0.30 -10.28 -3.70
N ASN A 186 -0.54 -9.52 -4.41
CA ASN A 186 -1.27 -10.03 -5.57
C ASN A 186 -1.50 -8.98 -6.67
N LEU A 187 -1.75 -9.47 -7.89
CA LEU A 187 -1.94 -8.62 -9.07
C LEU A 187 -3.24 -7.82 -9.03
N LYS A 188 -4.28 -8.30 -8.34
CA LYS A 188 -5.56 -7.59 -8.26
C LYS A 188 -5.44 -6.31 -7.43
N LEU A 189 -4.72 -6.40 -6.32
CA LEU A 189 -4.38 -5.29 -5.44
C LEU A 189 -3.48 -4.29 -6.17
N LEU A 190 -2.46 -4.78 -6.88
CA LEU A 190 -1.61 -3.95 -7.75
C LEU A 190 -2.45 -3.19 -8.78
N PHE A 191 -3.34 -3.89 -9.50
CA PHE A 191 -4.22 -3.27 -10.48
C PHE A 191 -5.17 -2.24 -9.85
N GLY A 192 -5.72 -2.55 -8.67
CA GLY A 192 -6.52 -1.62 -7.89
C GLY A 192 -5.75 -0.34 -7.54
N LEU A 193 -4.50 -0.46 -7.09
CA LEU A 193 -3.64 0.67 -6.77
C LEU A 193 -3.39 1.52 -8.02
N CYS A 194 -2.99 0.90 -9.13
CA CYS A 194 -2.80 1.59 -10.41
C CYS A 194 -4.07 2.34 -10.84
N LYS A 195 -5.23 1.72 -10.69
CA LYS A 195 -6.53 2.31 -11.03
C LYS A 195 -6.91 3.48 -10.12
N LEU A 196 -6.69 3.36 -8.81
CA LEU A 196 -6.93 4.46 -7.89
C LEU A 196 -6.05 5.66 -8.25
N PHE A 197 -4.76 5.44 -8.49
CA PHE A 197 -3.84 6.51 -8.84
C PHE A 197 -4.15 7.14 -10.19
N SER A 198 -4.45 6.33 -11.23
CA SER A 198 -4.80 6.89 -12.54
C SER A 198 -6.05 7.75 -12.47
N GLN A 199 -7.07 7.36 -11.70
CA GLN A 199 -8.29 8.16 -11.51
C GLN A 199 -8.03 9.50 -10.80
N ILE A 200 -7.00 9.58 -9.96
CA ILE A 200 -6.67 10.79 -9.20
C ILE A 200 -5.80 11.73 -10.02
N TYR A 201 -4.83 11.19 -10.75
CA TYR A 201 -3.69 11.95 -11.24
C TYR A 201 -3.55 11.98 -12.77
N PHE A 202 -4.03 10.97 -13.48
CA PHE A 202 -3.82 10.81 -14.93
C PHE A 202 -4.91 9.92 -15.56
N PRO A 203 -6.16 10.41 -15.68
CA PRO A 203 -7.32 9.58 -16.03
C PRO A 203 -7.30 8.99 -17.45
N GLU A 204 -6.47 9.52 -18.36
CA GLU A 204 -6.33 9.10 -19.75
C GLU A 204 -5.36 7.92 -19.94
N VAL A 205 -4.59 7.58 -18.89
CA VAL A 205 -3.70 6.43 -18.92
C VAL A 205 -4.52 5.15 -19.04
N LYS A 206 -4.12 4.30 -19.98
CA LYS A 206 -4.79 3.01 -20.21
C LYS A 206 -4.20 1.98 -19.26
N LEU A 207 -5.08 1.33 -18.50
CA LEU A 207 -4.73 0.24 -17.59
C LEU A 207 -5.33 -1.07 -18.08
N LYS A 208 -4.52 -2.12 -18.12
CA LYS A 208 -4.96 -3.47 -18.45
C LYS A 208 -4.37 -4.46 -17.46
N LEU A 209 -5.20 -5.34 -16.92
CA LEU A 209 -4.76 -6.48 -16.13
C LEU A 209 -4.54 -7.65 -17.08
N ILE A 210 -3.32 -8.18 -17.16
CA ILE A 210 -3.03 -9.46 -17.79
C ILE A 210 -3.07 -10.51 -16.68
N PRO A 211 -4.03 -11.46 -16.72
CA PRO A 211 -4.19 -12.48 -15.68
C PRO A 211 -2.87 -13.20 -15.40
N ASP A 212 -2.55 -13.37 -14.11
CA ASP A 212 -1.40 -14.13 -13.58
C ASP A 212 0.01 -13.69 -14.03
N GLU A 213 0.13 -12.65 -14.85
CA GLU A 213 1.40 -12.16 -15.36
C GLU A 213 1.76 -10.77 -14.80
N TYR A 214 1.02 -9.73 -15.22
CA TYR A 214 1.35 -8.33 -14.92
C TYR A 214 0.16 -7.37 -15.09
N VAL A 215 0.34 -6.18 -14.53
CA VAL A 215 -0.49 -5.00 -14.79
C VAL A 215 0.23 -4.14 -15.84
N GLU A 216 -0.46 -3.85 -16.94
CA GLU A 216 0.03 -2.98 -18.00
C GLU A 216 -0.49 -1.56 -17.78
N ILE A 217 0.45 -0.59 -17.76
CA ILE A 217 0.17 0.84 -17.76
C ILE A 217 0.66 1.41 -19.09
N THR A 218 -0.23 2.01 -19.88
CA THR A 218 0.16 2.69 -21.12
C THR A 218 -0.12 4.19 -21.01
N THR A 219 0.95 4.99 -21.12
CA THR A 219 0.90 6.45 -21.20
C THR A 219 1.38 6.91 -22.58
N PHE A 220 1.03 8.15 -22.96
CA PHE A 220 1.32 8.72 -24.27
C PHE A 220 1.92 10.12 -24.15
N ILE A 221 2.94 10.40 -24.94
CA ILE A 221 3.38 11.77 -25.22
C ILE A 221 2.86 12.15 -26.61
N PRO A 222 2.04 13.21 -26.72
CA PRO A 222 1.48 13.65 -28.00
C PRO A 222 2.56 13.98 -29.03
N LYS A 223 2.26 13.71 -30.31
CA LYS A 223 3.14 14.04 -31.44
C LYS A 223 3.54 15.51 -31.44
N GLU A 224 2.59 16.40 -31.15
CA GLU A 224 2.78 17.85 -31.13
C GLU A 224 3.86 18.24 -30.11
N THR A 225 3.77 17.66 -28.91
CA THR A 225 4.77 17.81 -27.86
C THR A 225 6.13 17.31 -28.32
N LEU A 226 6.19 16.11 -28.93
CA LEU A 226 7.45 15.56 -29.44
C LEU A 226 8.09 16.44 -30.51
N SER A 227 7.28 17.01 -31.41
CA SER A 227 7.77 17.89 -32.47
C SER A 227 8.27 19.24 -31.96
N SER A 228 7.92 19.62 -30.73
CA SER A 228 8.39 20.86 -30.10
C SER A 228 9.71 20.69 -29.33
N ILE A 229 10.16 19.46 -29.12
CA ILE A 229 11.43 19.17 -28.43
C ILE A 229 12.58 19.43 -29.39
N SER A 230 13.59 20.16 -28.92
CA SER A 230 14.80 20.41 -29.69
C SER A 230 15.58 19.11 -29.92
N ASN A 231 16.12 18.95 -31.13
CA ASN A 231 17.07 17.87 -31.45
C ASN A 231 18.49 18.17 -30.93
N GLU A 232 18.75 19.38 -30.44
CA GLU A 232 20.03 19.78 -29.87
C GLU A 232 20.00 19.65 -28.34
N ILE A 233 21.16 19.36 -27.75
CA ILE A 233 21.32 19.28 -26.30
C ILE A 233 21.00 20.66 -25.70
N PRO A 234 20.10 20.73 -24.71
CA PRO A 234 19.66 22.00 -24.17
C PRO A 234 20.77 22.75 -23.43
N LYS A 235 20.83 24.07 -23.62
CA LYS A 235 21.60 25.04 -22.84
C LYS A 235 20.82 25.45 -21.59
N GLU A 236 21.46 26.11 -20.62
CA GLU A 236 20.84 26.48 -19.33
C GLU A 236 19.57 27.33 -19.45
N GLU A 237 19.39 28.07 -20.56
CA GLU A 237 18.21 28.89 -20.83
C GLU A 237 17.07 28.16 -21.57
N ASP A 238 17.27 26.90 -21.95
CA ASP A 238 16.31 26.15 -22.75
C ASP A 238 15.09 25.66 -21.95
N SER A 239 14.03 25.31 -22.68
CA SER A 239 12.74 24.98 -22.09
C SER A 239 12.86 23.86 -21.05
N LYS A 240 12.08 23.95 -19.97
CA LYS A 240 11.99 22.91 -18.92
C LYS A 240 11.77 21.50 -19.52
N ARG A 241 11.09 21.41 -20.67
CA ARG A 241 10.77 20.16 -21.36
C ARG A 241 11.98 19.55 -22.05
N ASP A 242 12.76 20.36 -22.77
CA ASP A 242 13.99 19.90 -23.42
C ASP A 242 14.96 19.39 -22.35
N ASN A 243 15.12 20.18 -21.27
CA ASN A 243 15.95 19.79 -20.13
C ASN A 243 15.51 18.47 -19.48
N TYR A 244 14.19 18.23 -19.34
CA TYR A 244 13.72 16.95 -18.81
C TYR A 244 14.00 15.79 -19.77
N ILE A 245 13.68 15.92 -21.05
CA ILE A 245 13.81 14.83 -22.02
C ILE A 245 15.27 14.42 -22.20
N TRP A 246 16.17 15.39 -22.30
CA TRP A 246 17.59 15.13 -22.52
C TRP A 246 18.32 14.68 -21.24
N ASN A 247 17.98 15.21 -20.07
CA ASN A 247 18.78 14.99 -18.85
C ASN A 247 18.12 14.07 -17.82
N VAL A 248 16.79 13.92 -17.82
CA VAL A 248 16.04 13.24 -16.74
C VAL A 248 15.36 11.97 -17.24
N PHE A 249 14.73 12.01 -18.42
CA PHE A 249 13.85 10.95 -18.88
C PHE A 249 14.53 9.57 -18.97
N ALA A 250 15.76 9.48 -19.49
CA ALA A 250 16.51 8.23 -19.56
C ALA A 250 16.75 7.63 -18.15
N SER A 251 17.14 8.46 -17.19
CA SER A 251 17.35 8.00 -15.80
C SER A 251 16.06 7.54 -15.14
N GLU A 252 14.92 8.18 -15.43
CA GLU A 252 13.62 7.75 -14.91
C GLU A 252 13.17 6.43 -15.55
N LEU A 253 13.47 6.18 -16.83
CA LEU A 253 13.24 4.87 -17.46
C LEU A 253 14.10 3.77 -16.84
N ASP A 254 15.37 4.05 -16.53
CA ASP A 254 16.24 3.10 -15.83
C ASP A 254 15.68 2.78 -14.44
N VAL A 255 15.21 3.78 -13.70
CA VAL A 255 14.54 3.57 -12.40
C VAL A 255 13.29 2.71 -12.57
N LEU A 256 12.44 3.00 -13.57
CA LEU A 256 11.25 2.20 -13.84
C LEU A 256 11.58 0.75 -14.18
N SER A 257 12.70 0.48 -14.87
CA SER A 257 13.11 -0.89 -15.23
C SER A 257 13.41 -1.79 -14.03
N GLN A 258 13.66 -1.21 -12.85
CA GLN A 258 13.83 -1.97 -11.61
C GLN A 258 12.52 -2.58 -11.11
N PHE A 259 11.37 -2.00 -11.50
CA PHE A 259 10.04 -2.42 -11.03
C PHE A 259 9.19 -3.04 -12.15
N CYS A 260 9.52 -2.74 -13.40
CA CYS A 260 8.83 -3.27 -14.57
C CYS A 260 9.52 -4.55 -15.05
N LYS A 261 8.72 -5.58 -15.37
CA LYS A 261 9.19 -6.76 -16.11
C LYS A 261 9.73 -6.34 -17.48
N GLU A 262 8.98 -5.46 -18.14
CA GLU A 262 9.27 -4.96 -19.48
C GLU A 262 8.82 -3.50 -19.61
N ILE A 263 9.59 -2.71 -20.36
CA ILE A 263 9.23 -1.36 -20.79
C ILE A 263 9.28 -1.33 -22.31
N ASN A 264 8.14 -1.09 -22.94
CA ASN A 264 8.02 -0.99 -24.40
C ASN A 264 7.76 0.46 -24.79
N ILE A 265 8.65 1.02 -25.62
CA ILE A 265 8.55 2.39 -26.13
C ILE A 265 8.39 2.30 -27.64
N PHE A 266 7.30 2.85 -28.18
CA PHE A 266 7.01 2.80 -29.61
C PHE A 266 6.18 4.00 -30.06
N VAL A 267 6.18 4.27 -31.37
CA VAL A 267 5.35 5.32 -31.96
C VAL A 267 4.03 4.71 -32.43
N ASP A 268 2.91 5.25 -31.96
CA ASP A 268 1.58 4.77 -32.35
C ASP A 268 1.15 5.24 -33.75
N ARG A 269 -0.03 4.81 -34.21
CA ARG A 269 -0.57 5.21 -35.52
C ARG A 269 -0.82 6.72 -35.67
N LYS A 270 -1.00 7.43 -34.55
CA LYS A 270 -1.18 8.89 -34.50
C LYS A 270 0.15 9.62 -34.38
N LYS A 271 1.27 8.90 -34.40
CA LYS A 271 2.64 9.39 -34.19
C LYS A 271 2.92 9.90 -32.77
N ASN A 272 2.14 9.46 -31.78
CA ASN A 272 2.43 9.69 -30.37
C ASN A 272 3.51 8.69 -29.90
N LEU A 273 4.34 9.10 -28.94
CA LEU A 273 5.23 8.16 -28.24
C LEU A 273 4.42 7.46 -27.16
N ALA A 274 4.15 6.17 -27.37
CA ALA A 274 3.50 5.32 -26.39
C ALA A 274 4.58 4.66 -25.51
N ILE A 275 4.42 4.81 -24.20
CA ILE A 275 5.26 4.15 -23.19
C ILE A 275 4.38 3.16 -22.46
N LYS A 276 4.70 1.87 -22.60
CA LYS A 276 3.99 0.76 -22.00
C LYS A 276 4.86 0.10 -20.93
N LEU A 277 4.37 0.11 -19.70
CA LEU A 277 5.01 -0.47 -18.52
C LEU A 277 4.30 -1.76 -18.12
N SER A 278 5.03 -2.87 -18.02
CA SER A 278 4.52 -4.16 -17.58
C SER A 278 4.99 -4.45 -16.15
N ILE A 279 4.10 -4.37 -15.16
CA ILE A 279 4.43 -4.42 -13.74
C ILE A 279 3.93 -5.73 -13.12
N SER A 280 4.82 -6.56 -12.57
CA SER A 280 4.43 -7.84 -11.96
C SER A 280 4.50 -7.79 -10.44
N ALA A 281 3.50 -8.38 -9.77
CA ALA A 281 3.56 -8.59 -8.31
C ALA A 281 4.68 -9.55 -7.89
N LYS A 282 5.18 -10.40 -8.81
CA LYS A 282 6.31 -11.31 -8.55
C LYS A 282 7.64 -10.61 -8.35
N ALA A 283 7.75 -9.33 -8.74
CA ALA A 283 8.97 -8.53 -8.56
C ALA A 283 9.12 -7.97 -7.13
N GLU A 284 8.38 -8.50 -6.15
CA GLU A 284 8.39 -8.05 -4.74
C GLU A 284 8.20 -6.55 -4.54
N ILE A 285 7.38 -5.94 -5.40
CA ILE A 285 7.13 -4.50 -5.40
C ILE A 285 6.47 -4.07 -4.10
N ARG A 286 7.00 -3.02 -3.48
CA ARG A 286 6.45 -2.43 -2.25
C ARG A 286 5.57 -1.22 -2.56
N TYR A 287 4.70 -0.86 -1.62
CA TYR A 287 3.83 0.32 -1.77
C TYR A 287 4.59 1.62 -2.03
N ARG A 288 5.77 1.80 -1.41
CA ARG A 288 6.62 2.97 -1.65
C ARG A 288 7.18 3.03 -3.07
N ASP A 289 7.42 1.87 -3.67
CA ASP A 289 7.99 1.77 -5.01
C ASP A 289 6.92 2.21 -6.03
N MET A 290 5.66 1.84 -5.79
CA MET A 290 4.53 2.38 -6.56
C MET A 290 4.44 3.90 -6.50
N ARG A 291 4.72 4.52 -5.34
CA ARG A 291 4.72 5.99 -5.23
C ARG A 291 5.79 6.62 -6.13
N LEU A 292 6.98 6.03 -6.19
CA LEU A 292 8.04 6.47 -7.09
C LEU A 292 7.61 6.35 -8.56
N MET A 293 7.08 5.18 -8.94
CA MET A 293 6.58 4.94 -10.30
C MET A 293 5.46 5.92 -10.69
N PHE A 294 4.49 6.15 -9.80
CA PHE A 294 3.40 7.08 -10.07
C PHE A 294 3.84 8.54 -10.12
N ASN A 295 4.89 8.94 -9.39
CA ASN A 295 5.47 10.27 -9.51
C ASN A 295 6.11 10.49 -10.88
N ILE A 296 6.83 9.48 -11.40
CA ILE A 296 7.40 9.51 -12.77
C ILE A 296 6.27 9.63 -13.80
N LEU A 297 5.24 8.77 -13.69
CA LEU A 297 4.07 8.82 -14.57
C LEU A 297 3.31 10.15 -14.49
N PHE A 298 3.19 10.74 -13.30
CA PHE A 298 2.54 12.03 -13.09
C PHE A 298 3.32 13.16 -13.79
N ARG A 299 4.66 13.15 -13.73
CA ARG A 299 5.49 14.13 -14.45
C ARG A 299 5.31 14.00 -15.95
N LEU A 300 5.43 12.76 -16.47
CA LEU A 300 5.21 12.48 -17.89
C LEU A 300 3.85 12.99 -18.37
N TYR A 301 2.80 12.77 -17.57
CA TYR A 301 1.46 13.20 -17.91
C TYR A 301 1.28 14.74 -17.81
N ASN A 302 1.72 15.39 -16.74
CA ASN A 302 1.49 16.84 -16.59
C ASN A 302 2.40 17.68 -17.50
N ASP A 303 3.69 17.38 -17.55
CA ASP A 303 4.65 18.20 -18.29
C ASP A 303 4.48 18.05 -19.81
N PHE A 304 3.95 16.90 -20.29
CA PHE A 304 3.90 16.56 -21.71
C PHE A 304 2.51 16.30 -22.30
N TYR A 305 1.52 15.88 -21.51
CA TYR A 305 0.16 15.58 -22.01
C TYR A 305 -0.83 16.72 -21.73
N ILE A 306 -0.99 17.18 -20.48
CA ILE A 306 -2.00 18.22 -20.14
C ILE A 306 -1.66 19.56 -20.80
N LEU A 307 -0.41 20.01 -20.77
CA LEU A 307 -0.03 21.34 -21.26
C LEU A 307 -0.15 21.51 -22.79
N HIS A 308 -0.70 20.53 -23.51
CA HIS A 308 -0.84 20.51 -24.96
C HIS A 308 -2.23 20.13 -25.47
N ILE A 309 -3.20 19.91 -24.57
CA ILE A 309 -4.63 19.81 -24.89
C ILE A 309 -5.30 21.15 -24.58
#